data_AF-A0A835Y259-F1
#
_entry.id   AF-A0A835Y259-F1
#
_cell.length_a   1.000
_cell.length_b   1.000
_cell.length_c   1.000
_cell.angle_alpha   90.00
_cell.angle_beta   90.00
_cell.angle_gamma   90.00
#
_symmetry.space_group_name_H-M   'P 1'
#
loop_
_entity.id
_entity.type
_entity.pdbx_description
1 polymer ?
#
loop_
_entity_poly.entity_id
_entity_poly.type
_entity_poly.pdbx_seq_one_letter_code
_entity_poly.pdbx_strand_id
1 'polypeptide(L)'
;MLTAAGAPELIELDLRDNPLSTATLQSLQDTLSKSRKHLAVKLGASASAEGDKSPPTSSSSSAGGGKEGGVKDLTKGPMFRKYFQTGDDDDDGGGPNEPEGPLGDGGLAPEELWSELESLVAAGTSSIPKISVLLQQLIGHLNRELGTLQVPHTDAAVDGSRPHIKGCIMHLELLGAILDLVPRQVTMQYVTEAQPAVGSHRVWATEIVSMLLAPNHQAVDNLVAGSKLVPRVLAISLAHPMCSALHTRALRILRSCCVSKVASLFSPLFTAGLGAGIKVDGGEALCGSLQEQLADRAGPSLGVPSGRRDPSIGFVLEACKVLRACCDEANRDSILNTNVRRLLQADGRWSEFVSESGVLAQLCKEQEGDLGGPRAARVPMEDSSELAELAGGGLISSHEILALLHGMSALGMQTSSGQ
;
A
#
# COMPACT_ATOMS: atom_id res chain seq x y z
N MET A 1 -0.62 -46.69 -3.89
CA MET A 1 -0.54 -46.44 -2.44
C MET A 1 0.16 -45.10 -2.25
N LEU A 2 -0.35 -44.23 -1.39
CA LEU A 2 0.32 -43.00 -0.96
C LEU A 2 0.39 -43.05 0.57
N THR A 3 1.60 -42.94 1.12
CA THR A 3 1.84 -43.09 2.57
C THR A 3 1.62 -41.78 3.31
N ALA A 4 1.16 -41.89 4.56
CA ALA A 4 0.65 -40.75 5.32
C ALA A 4 1.73 -39.75 5.76
N ALA A 5 1.41 -38.47 5.62
CA ALA A 5 2.03 -37.34 6.31
C ALA A 5 0.94 -36.36 6.75
N GLY A 6 -0.05 -36.87 7.51
CA GLY A 6 -1.23 -36.11 7.93
C GLY A 6 -1.12 -35.64 9.38
N ALA A 7 -0.97 -34.34 9.58
CA ALA A 7 -1.23 -33.67 10.86
C ALA A 7 -2.56 -32.91 10.75
N PRO A 8 -3.69 -33.47 11.23
CA PRO A 8 -4.95 -32.74 11.27
C PRO A 8 -4.91 -31.71 12.42
N GLU A 9 -5.02 -30.42 12.11
CA GLU A 9 -5.07 -29.37 13.13
C GLU A 9 -6.28 -29.58 14.04
N LEU A 10 -6.01 -29.92 15.30
CA LEU A 10 -7.03 -30.11 16.33
C LEU A 10 -7.20 -28.78 17.07
N ILE A 11 -8.27 -28.06 16.75
CA ILE A 11 -8.52 -26.73 17.31
C ILE A 11 -9.12 -26.93 18.71
N GLU A 12 -8.33 -26.67 19.74
CA GLU A 12 -8.84 -26.60 21.12
C GLU A 12 -9.51 -25.26 21.39
N LEU A 13 -10.73 -25.29 21.94
CA LEU A 13 -11.46 -24.13 22.39
C LEU A 13 -11.71 -24.25 23.90
N ASP A 14 -10.96 -23.49 24.69
CA ASP A 14 -11.12 -23.46 26.14
C ASP A 14 -12.16 -22.40 26.54
N LEU A 15 -13.24 -22.85 27.18
CA LEU A 15 -14.33 -22.00 27.68
C LEU A 15 -14.54 -22.20 29.19
N ARG A 16 -13.52 -22.69 29.90
CA ARG A 16 -13.54 -22.78 31.37
C ARG A 16 -13.72 -21.39 31.99
N ASP A 17 -14.37 -21.38 33.16
CA ASP A 17 -14.65 -20.18 33.98
C ASP A 17 -15.46 -19.05 33.29
N ASN A 18 -15.98 -19.28 32.08
CA ASN A 18 -16.79 -18.34 31.32
C ASN A 18 -18.27 -18.36 31.81
N PRO A 19 -18.90 -17.22 32.17
CA PRO A 19 -20.25 -17.17 32.75
C PRO A 19 -21.38 -17.37 31.73
N LEU A 20 -21.35 -18.50 31.02
CA LEU A 20 -22.38 -18.95 30.08
C LEU A 20 -23.42 -19.81 30.79
N SER A 21 -24.70 -19.69 30.39
CA SER A 21 -25.74 -20.55 30.96
C SER A 21 -25.53 -22.02 30.57
N THR A 22 -25.95 -22.95 31.41
CA THR A 22 -25.81 -24.40 31.17
C THR A 22 -26.50 -24.84 29.87
N ALA A 23 -27.64 -24.23 29.51
CA ALA A 23 -28.31 -24.46 28.23
C ALA A 23 -27.49 -23.92 27.03
N THR A 24 -26.81 -22.77 27.18
CA THR A 24 -25.91 -22.22 26.15
C THR A 24 -24.71 -23.14 25.92
N LEU A 25 -24.12 -23.68 27.00
CA LEU A 25 -22.98 -24.60 26.91
C LEU A 25 -23.34 -25.91 26.21
N GLN A 26 -24.50 -26.51 26.54
CA GLN A 26 -24.98 -27.72 25.88
C GLN A 26 -25.24 -27.47 24.39
N SER A 27 -25.89 -26.36 24.04
CA SER A 27 -26.15 -25.98 22.64
C SER A 27 -24.85 -25.76 21.83
N LEU A 28 -23.85 -25.10 22.41
CA LEU A 28 -22.52 -24.95 21.81
C LEU A 28 -21.84 -26.30 21.59
N GLN A 29 -21.82 -27.17 22.61
CA GLN A 29 -21.20 -28.49 22.52
C GLN A 29 -21.84 -29.36 21.41
N ASP A 30 -23.17 -29.41 21.35
CA ASP A 30 -23.91 -30.17 20.35
C ASP A 30 -23.77 -29.59 18.93
N THR A 31 -23.70 -28.27 18.79
CA THR A 31 -23.62 -27.61 17.48
C THR A 31 -22.20 -27.68 16.90
N LEU A 32 -21.18 -27.49 17.73
CA LEU A 32 -19.78 -27.51 17.31
C LEU A 32 -19.26 -28.93 17.02
N SER A 33 -19.62 -29.91 17.86
CA SER A 33 -19.23 -31.33 17.64
C SER A 33 -19.84 -31.93 16.37
N LYS A 34 -21.08 -31.54 16.02
CA LYS A 34 -21.74 -31.99 14.78
C LYS A 34 -21.22 -31.28 13.52
N SER A 35 -20.71 -30.05 13.64
CA SER A 35 -20.26 -29.25 12.49
C SER A 35 -18.76 -29.40 12.16
N ARG A 36 -17.89 -29.76 13.12
CA ARG A 36 -16.46 -30.01 12.86
C ARG A 36 -15.90 -31.19 13.65
N LYS A 37 -15.44 -32.23 12.93
CA LYS A 37 -14.79 -33.44 13.48
C LYS A 37 -13.42 -33.23 14.15
N HIS A 38 -12.93 -31.98 14.22
CA HIS A 38 -11.57 -31.63 14.65
C HIS A 38 -11.54 -30.47 15.67
N LEU A 39 -12.66 -30.19 16.36
CA LEU A 39 -12.73 -29.21 17.44
C LEU A 39 -12.84 -29.92 18.79
N ALA A 40 -12.02 -29.55 19.77
CA ALA A 40 -12.13 -30.04 21.15
C ALA A 40 -12.49 -28.88 22.08
N VAL A 41 -13.68 -28.92 22.68
CA VAL A 41 -14.17 -27.86 23.59
C VAL A 41 -13.95 -28.27 25.05
N LYS A 42 -13.25 -27.45 25.83
CA LYS A 42 -13.02 -27.67 27.27
C LYS A 42 -13.99 -26.82 28.09
N LEU A 43 -14.75 -27.48 28.96
CA LEU A 43 -15.82 -26.90 29.77
C LEU A 43 -15.65 -27.28 31.25
N GLY A 44 -16.06 -26.39 32.16
CA GLY A 44 -16.01 -26.59 33.61
C GLY A 44 -15.31 -25.43 34.34
N ALA A 45 -15.09 -25.59 35.65
CA ALA A 45 -14.18 -24.73 36.39
C ALA A 45 -12.72 -25.13 36.12
N SER A 46 -11.78 -24.19 36.09
CA SER A 46 -10.36 -24.55 36.09
C SER A 46 -9.92 -25.11 37.45
N ALA A 47 -9.19 -26.22 37.44
CA ALA A 47 -8.62 -26.79 38.65
C ALA A 47 -7.44 -25.92 39.11
N SER A 48 -7.64 -25.18 40.21
CA SER A 48 -6.61 -24.33 40.82
C SER A 48 -5.44 -25.16 41.32
N ALA A 49 -4.22 -24.84 40.90
CA ALA A 49 -3.02 -25.29 41.59
C ALA A 49 -2.94 -24.58 42.96
N GLU A 50 -2.73 -25.34 44.03
CA GLU A 50 -2.66 -24.81 45.40
C GLU A 50 -1.36 -24.00 45.62
N GLY A 51 -1.44 -22.84 46.28
CA GLY A 51 -0.34 -21.87 46.32
C GLY A 51 -0.36 -20.80 47.44
N ASP A 52 -1.15 -20.99 48.50
CA ASP A 52 -1.00 -20.37 49.83
C ASP A 52 -0.73 -18.85 49.98
N LYS A 53 -1.79 -18.02 50.06
CA LYS A 53 -2.11 -17.14 51.23
C LYS A 53 -3.26 -16.15 51.00
N SER A 54 -4.04 -15.90 52.06
CA SER A 54 -5.26 -15.07 52.08
C SER A 54 -5.37 -14.25 53.40
N PRO A 55 -6.34 -13.33 53.59
CA PRO A 55 -6.14 -11.89 53.43
C PRO A 55 -6.13 -11.17 54.81
N PRO A 56 -7.18 -10.51 55.37
CA PRO A 56 -8.42 -9.88 54.86
C PRO A 56 -8.11 -8.47 54.26
N THR A 57 -8.91 -7.39 54.20
CA THR A 57 -10.26 -6.88 54.64
C THR A 57 -10.56 -5.67 53.72
N SER A 58 -11.78 -5.14 53.49
CA SER A 58 -13.19 -5.58 53.62
C SER A 58 -14.12 -4.48 53.06
N SER A 59 -15.44 -4.76 52.97
CA SER A 59 -16.57 -3.79 53.01
C SER A 59 -16.70 -2.67 51.93
N SER A 60 -17.88 -2.32 51.40
CA SER A 60 -19.24 -2.92 51.48
C SER A 60 -20.25 -2.13 50.61
N SER A 61 -21.34 -2.77 50.16
CA SER A 61 -22.70 -2.19 49.88
C SER A 61 -22.87 -1.06 48.82
N SER A 62 -23.97 -0.92 48.07
CA SER A 62 -25.23 -1.69 47.94
C SER A 62 -26.08 -1.23 46.75
N ALA A 63 -27.12 -2.01 46.42
CA ALA A 63 -28.41 -1.58 45.84
C ALA A 63 -28.49 -1.03 44.39
N GLY A 64 -28.89 -1.90 43.47
CA GLY A 64 -30.29 -1.93 42.99
C GLY A 64 -30.79 -0.84 42.02
N GLY A 65 -31.06 -1.25 40.77
CA GLY A 65 -31.79 -0.49 39.74
C GLY A 65 -31.86 -1.32 38.45
N GLY A 66 -32.89 -1.15 37.62
CA GLY A 66 -33.08 -1.98 36.42
C GLY A 66 -33.88 -1.30 35.31
N LYS A 67 -33.76 -1.85 34.09
CA LYS A 67 -34.04 -1.22 32.78
C LYS A 67 -33.02 -0.11 32.44
N GLU A 68 -32.70 0.16 31.17
CA GLU A 68 -33.29 -0.31 29.91
C GLU A 68 -32.20 -0.60 28.86
N GLY A 69 -32.47 -1.51 27.91
CA GLY A 69 -31.43 -2.05 27.02
C GLY A 69 -31.10 -1.15 25.83
N GLY A 70 -30.06 -0.30 25.98
CA GLY A 70 -29.52 0.53 24.88
C GLY A 70 -28.27 -0.07 24.23
N VAL A 71 -28.15 0.06 22.90
CA VAL A 71 -27.00 -0.47 22.11
C VAL A 71 -25.65 0.18 22.49
N LYS A 72 -25.66 1.28 23.25
CA LYS A 72 -24.48 2.05 23.68
C LYS A 72 -23.59 1.41 24.77
N ASP A 73 -23.98 0.29 25.39
CA ASP A 73 -23.16 -0.32 26.46
C ASP A 73 -22.13 -1.37 25.98
N LEU A 74 -22.22 -1.84 24.72
CA LEU A 74 -21.23 -2.76 24.13
C LEU A 74 -19.82 -2.14 24.04
N THR A 75 -19.72 -0.81 23.98
CA THR A 75 -18.44 -0.08 23.86
C THR A 75 -17.72 0.15 25.20
N LYS A 76 -18.38 -0.10 26.34
CA LYS A 76 -17.84 0.21 27.68
C LYS A 76 -17.10 -0.96 28.34
N GLY A 77 -17.17 -2.16 27.77
CA GLY A 77 -16.50 -3.34 28.31
C GLY A 77 -14.96 -3.18 28.34
N PRO A 78 -14.24 -3.76 29.32
CA PRO A 78 -12.79 -3.63 29.43
C PRO A 78 -12.03 -4.21 28.21
N MET A 79 -12.64 -5.16 27.50
CA MET A 79 -12.14 -5.66 26.22
C MET A 79 -12.23 -4.63 25.09
N PHE A 80 -13.27 -3.78 25.07
CA PHE A 80 -13.47 -2.80 23.98
C PHE A 80 -12.46 -1.65 24.08
N ARG A 81 -12.27 -1.11 25.30
CA ARG A 81 -11.25 -0.09 25.60
C ARG A 81 -9.82 -0.51 25.21
N LYS A 82 -9.51 -1.81 25.25
CA LYS A 82 -8.18 -2.34 24.91
C LYS A 82 -7.85 -2.33 23.40
N TYR A 83 -8.85 -2.19 22.52
CA TYR A 83 -8.66 -2.30 21.06
C TYR A 83 -9.24 -1.13 20.25
N PHE A 84 -10.00 -0.21 20.85
CA PHE A 84 -10.74 0.83 20.12
C PHE A 84 -10.58 2.26 20.69
N GLN A 85 -9.50 2.56 21.44
CA GLN A 85 -9.12 3.95 21.69
C GLN A 85 -8.35 4.53 20.49
N THR A 86 -9.07 5.25 19.64
CA THR A 86 -8.52 6.52 19.11
C THR A 86 -8.37 7.53 20.24
N GLY A 87 -7.57 8.58 20.03
CA GLY A 87 -7.31 9.63 21.03
C GLY A 87 -8.56 10.42 21.42
N ASP A 88 -8.39 11.23 22.47
CA ASP A 88 -9.45 12.01 23.12
C ASP A 88 -10.08 13.08 22.20
N ASP A 89 -11.37 13.32 22.42
CA ASP A 89 -12.04 14.61 22.26
C ASP A 89 -13.38 14.52 23.02
N ASP A 90 -13.48 15.21 24.17
CA ASP A 90 -14.71 15.59 24.92
C ASP A 90 -14.30 16.21 26.30
N ASP A 91 -13.57 17.33 26.31
CA ASP A 91 -13.40 18.16 27.53
C ASP A 91 -13.49 19.67 27.17
N ASP A 92 -14.68 20.22 27.37
CA ASP A 92 -15.13 21.52 26.82
C ASP A 92 -14.58 22.71 27.65
N GLY A 93 -13.27 22.97 27.52
CA GLY A 93 -12.51 23.93 28.32
C GLY A 93 -12.14 25.23 27.60
N GLY A 94 -13.11 26.12 27.38
CA GLY A 94 -12.91 27.35 26.58
C GLY A 94 -11.83 28.32 27.08
N GLY A 95 -10.80 28.55 26.25
CA GLY A 95 -9.75 29.57 26.42
C GLY A 95 -9.53 30.39 25.13
N PRO A 96 -9.17 31.70 25.20
CA PRO A 96 -9.18 32.58 24.03
C PRO A 96 -7.86 32.64 23.25
N ASN A 97 -7.97 32.57 21.91
CA ASN A 97 -6.97 32.97 20.91
C ASN A 97 -5.53 32.45 21.12
N GLU A 98 -5.27 31.20 20.74
CA GLU A 98 -3.93 30.85 20.25
C GLU A 98 -3.69 31.49 18.86
N PRO A 99 -2.47 31.97 18.56
CA PRO A 99 -2.17 32.59 17.28
C PRO A 99 -1.96 31.54 16.17
N GLU A 100 -2.53 31.79 14.99
CA GLU A 100 -2.25 30.99 13.77
C GLU A 100 -0.77 31.12 13.36
N GLY A 101 0.08 30.24 13.88
CA GLY A 101 1.40 29.98 13.32
C GLY A 101 1.29 29.26 11.97
N PRO A 102 2.30 29.34 11.08
CA PRO A 102 2.29 28.68 9.77
C PRO A 102 2.38 27.14 9.84
N LEU A 103 2.30 26.56 11.04
CA LEU A 103 2.35 25.14 11.37
C LEU A 103 1.17 24.79 12.30
N GLY A 104 -0.06 25.09 11.87
CA GLY A 104 -1.30 24.96 12.67
C GLY A 104 -1.78 23.54 13.00
N ASP A 105 -0.85 22.60 13.23
CA ASP A 105 -1.10 21.24 13.72
C ASP A 105 0.24 20.58 14.13
N GLY A 106 0.56 20.65 15.42
CA GLY A 106 1.32 19.68 16.24
C GLY A 106 2.68 19.08 15.81
N GLY A 107 3.17 19.36 14.60
CA GLY A 107 4.31 18.66 14.00
C GLY A 107 5.69 19.20 14.39
N LEU A 108 6.70 18.32 14.32
CA LEU A 108 8.11 18.66 14.46
C LEU A 108 8.54 19.67 13.38
N ALA A 109 9.51 20.53 13.71
CA ALA A 109 10.15 21.35 12.68
C ALA A 109 10.94 20.48 11.68
N PRO A 110 11.08 20.87 10.41
CA PRO A 110 11.85 20.11 9.42
C PRO A 110 13.26 19.77 9.91
N GLU A 111 13.95 20.73 10.53
CA GLU A 111 15.31 20.60 11.05
C GLU A 111 15.39 19.55 12.17
N GLU A 112 14.38 19.47 13.04
CA GLU A 112 14.29 18.48 14.11
C GLU A 112 14.01 17.08 13.56
N LEU A 113 13.07 16.97 12.62
CA LEU A 113 12.69 15.72 11.97
C LEU A 113 13.87 15.11 11.18
N TRP A 114 14.63 15.93 10.46
CA TRP A 114 15.82 15.48 9.72
C TRP A 114 16.98 15.11 10.65
N SER A 115 17.17 15.85 11.76
CA SER A 115 18.16 15.53 12.79
C SER A 115 17.85 14.20 13.51
N GLU A 116 16.59 13.92 13.87
CA GLU A 116 16.23 12.60 14.41
C GLU A 116 16.40 11.50 13.36
N LEU A 117 16.04 11.73 12.09
CA LEU A 117 16.27 10.75 11.01
C LEU A 117 17.76 10.42 10.84
N GLU A 118 18.67 11.41 10.86
CA GLU A 118 20.11 11.17 10.75
C GLU A 118 20.64 10.34 11.92
N SER A 119 20.27 10.72 13.15
CA SER A 119 20.60 9.99 14.38
C SER A 119 20.09 8.54 14.36
N LEU A 120 18.86 8.32 13.88
CA LEU A 120 18.27 6.99 13.76
C LEU A 120 18.91 6.16 12.65
N VAL A 121 19.31 6.75 11.52
CA VAL A 121 20.05 6.04 10.46
C VAL A 121 21.42 5.58 10.97
N ALA A 122 22.12 6.43 11.73
CA ALA A 122 23.37 6.05 12.41
C ALA A 122 23.16 4.91 13.43
N ALA A 123 22.00 4.83 14.08
CA ALA A 123 21.61 3.73 14.97
C ALA A 123 21.23 2.41 14.25
N GLY A 124 21.25 2.38 12.91
CA GLY A 124 21.13 1.16 12.11
C GLY A 124 19.79 0.43 12.17
N THR A 125 19.78 -0.87 11.88
CA THR A 125 18.55 -1.62 11.54
C THR A 125 17.53 -1.75 12.67
N SER A 126 17.92 -1.48 13.92
CA SER A 126 17.03 -1.40 15.08
C SER A 126 16.10 -0.18 15.09
N SER A 127 16.46 0.91 14.41
CA SER A 127 15.69 2.16 14.40
C SER A 127 14.57 2.21 13.36
N ILE A 128 14.54 1.24 12.43
CA ILE A 128 13.62 1.18 11.27
C ILE A 128 12.14 1.48 11.62
N PRO A 129 11.56 1.00 12.75
CA PRO A 129 10.21 1.37 13.15
C PRO A 129 10.03 2.88 13.41
N LYS A 130 10.98 3.52 14.10
CA LYS A 130 10.96 4.98 14.35
C LYS A 130 11.14 5.77 13.06
N ILE A 131 12.14 5.40 12.24
CA ILE A 131 12.35 5.98 10.90
C ILE A 131 11.05 5.92 10.09
N SER A 132 10.32 4.80 10.15
CA SER A 132 9.06 4.64 9.42
C SER A 132 7.98 5.63 9.87
N VAL A 133 7.89 5.95 11.16
CA VAL A 133 6.92 6.91 11.71
C VAL A 133 7.29 8.35 11.31
N LEU A 134 8.56 8.75 11.43
CA LEU A 134 9.02 10.07 11.02
C LEU A 134 8.81 10.31 9.52
N LEU A 135 9.05 9.30 8.68
CA LEU A 135 8.78 9.41 7.24
C LEU A 135 7.28 9.48 6.93
N GLN A 136 6.40 8.84 7.72
CA GLN A 136 4.95 9.01 7.60
C GLN A 136 4.49 10.41 7.98
N GLN A 137 5.01 10.98 9.07
CA GLN A 137 4.77 12.37 9.46
C GLN A 137 5.22 13.34 8.36
N LEU A 138 6.45 13.17 7.86
CA LEU A 138 7.00 13.95 6.75
C LEU A 138 6.11 13.87 5.49
N ILE A 139 5.60 12.69 5.12
CA ILE A 139 4.62 12.54 4.03
C ILE A 139 3.33 13.32 4.32
N GLY A 140 2.86 13.35 5.57
CA GLY A 140 1.73 14.19 5.99
C GLY A 140 1.99 15.69 5.82
N HIS A 141 3.20 16.16 6.13
CA HIS A 141 3.60 17.56 5.89
C HIS A 141 3.75 17.87 4.39
N LEU A 142 4.41 16.99 3.62
CA LEU A 142 4.58 17.15 2.18
C LEU A 142 3.25 17.17 1.42
N ASN A 143 2.27 16.34 1.80
CA ASN A 143 0.94 16.37 1.18
C ASN A 143 0.22 17.71 1.43
N ARG A 144 0.35 18.27 2.65
CA ARG A 144 -0.17 19.60 2.97
C ARG A 144 0.55 20.69 2.16
N GLU A 145 1.88 20.66 2.10
CA GLU A 145 2.65 21.65 1.34
C GLU A 145 2.32 21.60 -0.17
N LEU A 146 2.37 20.42 -0.79
CA LEU A 146 2.04 20.22 -2.21
C LEU A 146 0.57 20.58 -2.52
N GLY A 147 -0.37 20.26 -1.63
CA GLY A 147 -1.78 20.61 -1.78
C GLY A 147 -2.06 22.12 -1.81
N THR A 148 -1.14 22.95 -1.30
CA THR A 148 -1.23 24.43 -1.39
C THR A 148 -0.58 25.02 -2.64
N LEU A 149 0.08 24.23 -3.50
CA LEU A 149 0.75 24.73 -4.70
C LEU A 149 -0.25 24.94 -5.83
N GLN A 150 -0.71 26.19 -6.00
CA GLN A 150 -1.42 26.59 -7.21
C GLN A 150 -0.44 26.67 -8.40
N VAL A 151 -0.82 26.02 -9.49
CA VAL A 151 -0.05 25.87 -10.75
C VAL A 151 -0.63 26.86 -11.77
N PRO A 152 0.15 27.53 -12.66
CA PRO A 152 1.44 27.06 -13.20
C PRO A 152 2.66 28.01 -13.12
N HIS A 153 3.80 27.34 -12.93
CA HIS A 153 5.10 27.55 -13.61
C HIS A 153 5.95 28.80 -13.33
N THR A 154 7.12 28.52 -12.77
CA THR A 154 8.42 28.86 -13.38
C THR A 154 9.45 27.80 -12.94
N ASP A 155 10.69 27.82 -13.44
CA ASP A 155 11.80 27.11 -12.79
C ASP A 155 12.18 27.87 -11.51
N ALA A 156 11.27 27.84 -10.52
CA ALA A 156 11.46 28.45 -9.22
C ALA A 156 12.65 27.77 -8.52
N ALA A 157 13.63 28.56 -8.08
CA ALA A 157 14.78 28.04 -7.36
C ALA A 157 14.34 27.29 -6.11
N VAL A 158 15.08 26.22 -5.77
CA VAL A 158 14.85 25.38 -4.57
C VAL A 158 14.71 26.23 -3.30
N ASP A 159 15.36 27.38 -3.26
CA ASP A 159 15.29 28.31 -2.13
C ASP A 159 13.91 28.84 -1.78
N GLY A 160 13.00 28.93 -2.75
CA GLY A 160 11.60 29.35 -2.57
C GLY A 160 10.62 28.21 -2.29
N SER A 161 11.09 26.97 -2.13
CA SER A 161 10.23 25.83 -1.79
C SER A 161 9.75 25.87 -0.33
N ARG A 162 8.61 25.22 -0.07
CA ARG A 162 8.03 25.10 1.29
C ARG A 162 8.99 24.31 2.22
N PRO A 163 8.94 24.52 3.56
CA PRO A 163 9.97 24.02 4.47
C PRO A 163 10.26 22.51 4.41
N HIS A 164 9.24 21.65 4.33
CA HIS A 164 9.46 20.20 4.29
C HIS A 164 9.93 19.74 2.90
N ILE A 165 9.41 20.32 1.82
CA ILE A 165 9.95 20.12 0.46
C ILE A 165 11.43 20.53 0.40
N LYS A 166 11.80 21.69 0.95
CA LYS A 166 13.19 22.16 1.04
C LYS A 166 14.05 21.20 1.84
N GLY A 167 13.56 20.76 3.00
CA GLY A 167 14.21 19.75 3.84
C GLY A 167 14.48 18.44 3.09
N CYS A 168 13.51 17.91 2.35
CA CYS A 168 13.69 16.72 1.51
C CYS A 168 14.78 16.91 0.45
N ILE A 169 14.82 18.06 -0.22
CA ILE A 169 15.81 18.36 -1.27
C ILE A 169 17.22 18.51 -0.69
N MET A 170 17.36 19.02 0.54
CA MET A 170 18.64 19.08 1.24
C MET A 170 19.15 17.72 1.75
N HIS A 171 18.25 16.76 2.01
CA HIS A 171 18.58 15.48 2.64
C HIS A 171 18.41 14.27 1.70
N LEU A 172 18.56 14.46 0.39
CA LEU A 172 18.43 13.39 -0.61
C LEU A 172 19.41 12.22 -0.39
N GLU A 173 20.66 12.49 0.02
CA GLU A 173 21.63 11.42 0.36
C GLU A 173 21.20 10.61 1.59
N LEU A 174 20.55 11.26 2.57
CA LEU A 174 20.02 10.59 3.77
C LEU A 174 18.79 9.72 3.43
N LEU A 175 17.91 10.18 2.53
CA LEU A 175 16.88 9.32 1.93
C LEU A 175 17.51 8.13 1.18
N GLY A 176 18.66 8.34 0.54
CA GLY A 176 19.48 7.28 -0.04
C GLY A 176 19.95 6.25 1.00
N ALA A 177 20.51 6.70 2.13
CA ALA A 177 20.96 5.83 3.21
C ALA A 177 19.79 5.07 3.86
N ILE A 178 18.63 5.71 4.02
CA ILE A 178 17.37 5.07 4.47
C ILE A 178 16.95 3.96 3.51
N LEU A 179 17.05 4.17 2.19
CA LEU A 179 16.79 3.12 1.20
C LEU A 179 17.80 1.97 1.31
N ASP A 180 19.06 2.23 1.63
CA ASP A 180 20.08 1.18 1.76
C ASP A 180 19.92 0.33 3.04
N LEU A 181 19.38 0.88 4.14
CA LEU A 181 19.14 0.14 5.39
C LEU A 181 18.35 -1.16 5.14
N VAL A 182 19.01 -2.32 5.33
CA VAL A 182 18.41 -3.65 5.15
C VAL A 182 17.61 -4.02 6.41
N PRO A 183 16.29 -4.25 6.32
CA PRO A 183 15.51 -4.72 7.46
C PRO A 183 15.84 -6.18 7.81
N ARG A 184 15.43 -6.61 9.01
CA ARG A 184 15.47 -8.03 9.39
C ARG A 184 14.57 -8.85 8.45
N GLN A 185 15.03 -10.05 8.08
CA GLN A 185 14.22 -11.03 7.36
C GLN A 185 12.99 -11.44 8.19
N VAL A 186 11.93 -11.88 7.51
CA VAL A 186 10.66 -12.28 8.13
C VAL A 186 10.31 -13.72 7.80
N THR A 187 9.96 -14.51 8.82
CA THR A 187 9.41 -15.87 8.64
C THR A 187 7.90 -15.76 8.44
N MET A 188 7.40 -16.29 7.33
CA MET A 188 5.96 -16.35 7.04
C MET A 188 5.34 -17.56 7.75
N GLN A 189 4.05 -17.51 8.09
CA GLN A 189 3.34 -18.64 8.75
C GLN A 189 3.42 -19.97 7.99
N TYR A 190 3.63 -19.92 6.66
CA TYR A 190 3.67 -21.09 5.78
C TYR A 190 5.03 -21.32 5.10
N VAL A 191 6.08 -20.61 5.52
CA VAL A 191 7.44 -20.73 4.93
C VAL A 191 8.48 -20.80 6.05
N THR A 192 9.17 -21.94 6.14
CA THR A 192 10.21 -22.20 7.16
C THR A 192 11.47 -21.36 6.96
N GLU A 193 11.73 -20.91 5.74
CA GLU A 193 12.89 -20.08 5.38
C GLU A 193 12.58 -18.60 5.55
N ALA A 194 13.48 -17.87 6.21
CA ALA A 194 13.34 -16.44 6.48
C ALA A 194 13.45 -15.61 5.18
N GLN A 195 12.41 -14.85 4.86
CA GLN A 195 12.27 -14.14 3.59
C GLN A 195 12.81 -12.70 3.65
N PRO A 196 13.37 -12.16 2.54
CA PRO A 196 13.89 -10.79 2.48
C PRO A 196 12.77 -9.74 2.54
N ALA A 197 12.66 -9.03 3.66
CA ALA A 197 11.69 -7.96 3.85
C ALA A 197 12.11 -6.65 3.13
N VAL A 198 11.14 -5.85 2.70
CA VAL A 198 11.36 -4.47 2.22
C VAL A 198 11.53 -3.51 3.39
N GLY A 199 10.72 -3.65 4.44
CA GLY A 199 10.63 -2.70 5.55
C GLY A 199 9.83 -1.44 5.17
N SER A 200 9.06 -0.92 6.12
CA SER A 200 8.19 0.24 5.91
C SER A 200 8.96 1.51 5.56
N HIS A 201 10.18 1.69 6.10
CA HIS A 201 11.05 2.82 5.81
C HIS A 201 11.38 2.95 4.32
N ARG A 202 11.69 1.85 3.62
CA ARG A 202 11.93 1.86 2.17
C ARG A 202 10.68 2.27 1.38
N VAL A 203 9.49 1.81 1.81
CA VAL A 203 8.22 2.18 1.17
C VAL A 203 7.94 3.68 1.32
N TRP A 204 8.16 4.25 2.50
CA TRP A 204 7.91 5.67 2.75
C TRP A 204 8.98 6.58 2.14
N ALA A 205 10.26 6.20 2.16
CA ALA A 205 11.31 6.91 1.41
C ALA A 205 11.00 6.93 -0.10
N THR A 206 10.48 5.83 -0.64
CA THR A 206 10.04 5.76 -2.05
C THR A 206 8.80 6.61 -2.34
N GLU A 207 7.88 6.77 -1.36
CA GLU A 207 6.78 7.74 -1.49
C GLU A 207 7.32 9.17 -1.58
N ILE A 208 8.25 9.57 -0.71
CA ILE A 208 8.85 10.91 -0.72
C ILE A 208 9.54 11.21 -2.05
N VAL A 209 10.33 10.27 -2.59
CA VAL A 209 10.93 10.41 -3.94
C VAL A 209 9.86 10.49 -5.03
N SER A 210 8.75 9.75 -4.92
CA SER A 210 7.62 9.88 -5.85
C SER A 210 6.89 11.23 -5.72
N MET A 211 6.86 11.85 -4.54
CA MET A 211 6.21 13.14 -4.30
C MET A 211 7.06 14.30 -4.82
N LEU A 212 8.40 14.23 -4.66
CA LEU A 212 9.35 15.21 -5.20
C LEU A 212 9.35 15.24 -6.74
N LEU A 213 9.21 14.08 -7.39
CA LEU A 213 9.21 13.95 -8.85
C LEU A 213 7.82 14.17 -9.50
N ALA A 214 6.74 14.21 -8.72
CA ALA A 214 5.38 14.38 -9.27
C ALA A 214 5.14 15.75 -9.96
N PRO A 215 5.68 16.89 -9.46
CA PRO A 215 5.53 18.19 -10.13
C PRO A 215 6.38 18.38 -11.41
N ASN A 216 7.32 17.47 -11.73
CA ASN A 216 8.24 17.59 -12.88
C ASN A 216 9.04 18.92 -12.89
N HIS A 217 9.65 19.27 -11.74
CA HIS A 217 10.50 20.45 -11.61
C HIS A 217 11.95 20.12 -11.94
N GLN A 218 12.49 20.70 -13.02
CA GLN A 218 13.83 20.36 -13.53
C GLN A 218 14.96 20.52 -12.49
N ALA A 219 14.85 21.50 -11.58
CA ALA A 219 15.82 21.67 -10.50
C ALA A 219 15.79 20.50 -9.50
N VAL A 220 14.60 20.03 -9.11
CA VAL A 220 14.42 18.89 -8.19
C VAL A 220 14.85 17.59 -8.86
N ASP A 221 14.42 17.37 -10.11
CA ASP A 221 14.79 16.21 -10.91
C ASP A 221 16.32 16.06 -11.07
N ASN A 222 17.05 17.17 -11.30
CA ASN A 222 18.52 17.13 -11.38
C ASN A 222 19.17 16.73 -10.05
N LEU A 223 18.63 17.18 -8.92
CA LEU A 223 19.16 16.84 -7.59
C LEU A 223 18.85 15.37 -7.22
N VAL A 224 17.63 14.91 -7.47
CA VAL A 224 17.22 13.50 -7.30
C VAL A 224 18.03 12.57 -8.21
N ALA A 225 18.37 13.01 -9.43
CA ALA A 225 19.28 12.30 -10.33
C ALA A 225 20.71 12.24 -9.79
N GLY A 226 21.23 13.35 -9.26
CA GLY A 226 22.56 13.43 -8.63
C GLY A 226 22.73 12.43 -7.49
N SER A 227 21.72 12.32 -6.62
CA SER A 227 21.66 11.37 -5.50
C SER A 227 21.30 9.93 -5.89
N LYS A 228 21.12 9.63 -7.20
CA LYS A 228 20.92 8.27 -7.75
C LYS A 228 19.77 7.48 -7.12
N LEU A 229 18.77 8.17 -6.57
CA LEU A 229 17.67 7.54 -5.83
C LEU A 229 16.76 6.71 -6.74
N VAL A 230 16.57 7.14 -7.99
CA VAL A 230 15.70 6.46 -8.97
C VAL A 230 16.22 5.05 -9.33
N PRO A 231 17.49 4.84 -9.74
CA PRO A 231 18.07 3.50 -9.87
C PRO A 231 17.95 2.66 -8.59
N ARG A 232 18.21 3.24 -7.41
CA ARG A 232 18.15 2.53 -6.11
C ARG A 232 16.75 2.02 -5.80
N VAL A 233 15.71 2.84 -6.00
CA VAL A 233 14.30 2.44 -5.86
C VAL A 233 13.95 1.27 -6.78
N LEU A 234 14.36 1.34 -8.05
CA LEU A 234 14.03 0.30 -9.03
C LEU A 234 14.77 -1.02 -8.74
N ALA A 235 16.03 -0.95 -8.29
CA ALA A 235 16.78 -2.11 -7.81
C ALA A 235 16.03 -2.84 -6.69
N ILE A 236 15.63 -2.11 -5.63
CA ILE A 236 14.90 -2.66 -4.48
C ILE A 236 13.55 -3.23 -4.93
N SER A 237 12.85 -2.55 -5.84
CA SER A 237 11.54 -2.99 -6.36
C SER A 237 11.63 -4.31 -7.14
N LEU A 238 12.70 -4.49 -7.91
CA LEU A 238 12.99 -5.71 -8.66
C LEU A 238 13.60 -6.83 -7.78
N ALA A 239 14.26 -6.49 -6.67
CA ALA A 239 14.83 -7.44 -5.71
C ALA A 239 13.78 -8.02 -4.73
N HIS A 240 12.69 -7.29 -4.47
CA HIS A 240 11.65 -7.72 -3.54
C HIS A 240 10.30 -8.01 -4.26
N PRO A 241 10.05 -9.27 -4.68
CA PRO A 241 8.90 -9.61 -5.53
C PRO A 241 7.54 -9.52 -4.83
N MET A 242 7.50 -9.46 -3.49
CA MET A 242 6.26 -9.55 -2.69
C MET A 242 5.73 -8.20 -2.16
N CYS A 243 6.11 -7.05 -2.75
CA CYS A 243 5.78 -5.73 -2.19
C CYS A 243 5.07 -4.77 -3.16
N SER A 244 3.79 -5.03 -3.42
CA SER A 244 2.92 -4.17 -4.24
C SER A 244 2.91 -2.69 -3.80
N ALA A 245 3.05 -2.43 -2.49
CA ALA A 245 3.14 -1.09 -1.92
C ALA A 245 4.41 -0.32 -2.36
N LEU A 246 5.55 -1.01 -2.51
CA LEU A 246 6.77 -0.44 -3.08
C LEU A 246 6.63 -0.29 -4.60
N HIS A 247 6.20 -1.37 -5.27
CA HIS A 247 6.02 -1.43 -6.72
C HIS A 247 5.15 -0.30 -7.26
N THR A 248 4.02 -0.01 -6.62
CA THR A 248 3.11 1.09 -6.99
C THR A 248 3.82 2.45 -7.02
N ARG A 249 4.73 2.69 -6.07
CA ARG A 249 5.48 3.95 -5.93
C ARG A 249 6.63 4.03 -6.93
N ALA A 250 7.34 2.92 -7.13
CA ALA A 250 8.35 2.78 -8.18
C ALA A 250 7.76 2.99 -9.59
N LEU A 251 6.53 2.55 -9.85
CA LEU A 251 5.81 2.84 -11.10
C LEU A 251 5.46 4.33 -11.25
N ARG A 252 5.19 5.07 -10.16
CA ARG A 252 4.99 6.53 -10.21
C ARG A 252 6.31 7.27 -10.51
N ILE A 253 7.41 6.84 -9.90
CA ILE A 253 8.76 7.35 -10.19
C ILE A 253 9.15 7.05 -11.65
N LEU A 254 8.89 5.84 -12.14
CA LEU A 254 9.16 5.46 -13.54
C LEU A 254 8.36 6.33 -14.53
N ARG A 255 7.07 6.59 -14.25
CA ARG A 255 6.26 7.52 -15.04
C ARG A 255 6.83 8.94 -15.03
N SER A 256 7.31 9.43 -13.89
CA SER A 256 7.99 10.74 -13.81
C SER A 256 9.27 10.76 -14.66
N CYS A 257 10.06 9.69 -14.66
CA CYS A 257 11.24 9.55 -15.53
C CYS A 257 10.88 9.54 -17.03
N CYS A 258 9.70 9.01 -17.38
CA CYS A 258 9.17 9.01 -18.74
C CYS A 258 8.61 10.38 -19.20
N VAL A 259 8.44 11.34 -18.28
CA VAL A 259 7.82 12.67 -18.52
C VAL A 259 8.81 13.82 -18.25
N SER A 260 9.85 13.56 -17.45
CA SER A 260 10.90 14.52 -17.12
C SER A 260 11.75 14.88 -18.32
N LYS A 261 12.11 16.16 -18.44
CA LYS A 261 13.06 16.69 -19.43
C LYS A 261 14.52 16.44 -19.05
N VAL A 262 14.78 16.02 -17.80
CA VAL A 262 16.13 15.95 -17.23
C VAL A 262 16.81 14.63 -17.60
N ALA A 263 17.76 14.71 -18.55
CA ALA A 263 18.46 13.55 -19.10
C ALA A 263 19.15 12.68 -18.03
N SER A 264 19.73 13.31 -17.00
CA SER A 264 20.41 12.62 -15.88
C SER A 264 19.47 11.76 -15.03
N LEU A 265 18.17 12.07 -14.96
CA LEU A 265 17.19 11.31 -14.18
C LEU A 265 16.87 9.95 -14.80
N PHE A 266 16.71 9.90 -16.13
CA PHE A 266 16.22 8.70 -16.83
C PHE A 266 17.32 7.94 -17.59
N SER A 267 18.34 8.62 -18.11
CA SER A 267 19.35 7.98 -18.99
C SER A 267 20.14 6.84 -18.31
N PRO A 268 20.48 6.89 -17.01
CA PRO A 268 21.10 5.75 -16.32
C PRO A 268 20.25 4.47 -16.36
N LEU A 269 18.92 4.57 -16.36
CA LEU A 269 18.04 3.40 -16.38
C LEU A 269 18.11 2.65 -17.71
N PHE A 270 18.10 3.38 -18.82
CA PHE A 270 18.05 2.82 -20.17
C PHE A 270 19.45 2.56 -20.78
N THR A 271 20.51 2.83 -20.02
CA THR A 271 21.90 2.61 -20.45
C THR A 271 22.50 1.39 -19.73
N ALA A 272 22.90 0.37 -20.48
CA ALA A 272 23.60 -0.80 -19.95
C ALA A 272 24.88 -0.39 -19.19
N GLY A 273 25.16 -1.07 -18.08
CA GLY A 273 26.28 -0.78 -17.18
C GLY A 273 26.10 0.41 -16.24
N LEU A 274 25.15 1.32 -16.51
CA LEU A 274 24.69 2.29 -15.53
C LEU A 274 23.52 1.69 -14.73
N GLY A 275 22.50 1.22 -15.45
CA GLY A 275 21.48 0.28 -15.00
C GLY A 275 20.52 0.74 -13.89
N ALA A 276 19.49 -0.07 -13.67
CA ALA A 276 18.58 0.05 -12.52
C ALA A 276 19.15 -0.62 -11.24
N GLY A 277 20.47 -0.52 -11.02
CA GLY A 277 21.13 -0.82 -9.74
C GLY A 277 21.28 -2.29 -9.29
N ILE A 278 20.85 -3.30 -10.07
CA ILE A 278 21.08 -4.71 -9.72
C ILE A 278 22.47 -5.16 -10.17
N LYS A 279 23.39 -5.38 -9.21
CA LYS A 279 24.56 -6.23 -9.47
C LYS A 279 24.09 -7.68 -9.64
N VAL A 280 24.56 -8.37 -10.67
CA VAL A 280 24.41 -9.83 -10.76
C VAL A 280 25.39 -10.45 -9.77
N ASP A 281 24.89 -11.22 -8.80
CA ASP A 281 25.74 -11.81 -7.76
C ASP A 281 26.85 -12.68 -8.37
N GLY A 282 28.10 -12.36 -8.01
CA GLY A 282 29.30 -13.08 -8.47
C GLY A 282 29.76 -12.81 -9.90
N GLY A 283 29.09 -11.95 -10.67
CA GLY A 283 29.44 -11.65 -12.06
C GLY A 283 30.19 -10.33 -12.27
N GLU A 284 31.23 -10.33 -13.11
CA GLU A 284 31.83 -9.11 -13.68
C GLU A 284 30.93 -8.47 -14.76
N ALA A 285 29.83 -9.13 -15.13
CA ALA A 285 28.88 -8.65 -16.13
C ALA A 285 28.21 -7.35 -15.69
N LEU A 286 28.26 -6.35 -16.57
CA LEU A 286 27.53 -5.10 -16.41
C LEU A 286 26.03 -5.35 -16.31
N CYS A 287 25.36 -4.64 -15.39
CA CYS A 287 23.91 -4.65 -15.25
C CYS A 287 23.25 -4.23 -16.58
N GLY A 288 22.36 -5.06 -17.13
CA GLY A 288 21.58 -4.69 -18.31
C GLY A 288 20.75 -3.44 -18.09
N SER A 289 20.32 -2.80 -19.17
CA SER A 289 19.35 -1.71 -19.09
C SER A 289 18.03 -2.15 -18.45
N LEU A 290 17.23 -1.20 -17.97
CA LEU A 290 15.96 -1.48 -17.31
C LEU A 290 15.00 -2.25 -18.23
N GLN A 291 14.92 -1.88 -19.50
CA GLN A 291 14.02 -2.55 -20.45
C GLN A 291 14.49 -3.96 -20.80
N GLU A 292 15.81 -4.21 -20.85
CA GLU A 292 16.37 -5.56 -20.96
C GLU A 292 16.00 -6.41 -19.74
N GLN A 293 16.26 -5.91 -18.52
CA GLN A 293 15.96 -6.62 -17.27
C GLN A 293 14.47 -6.96 -17.11
N LEU A 294 13.58 -6.06 -17.55
CA LEU A 294 12.14 -6.28 -17.52
C LEU A 294 11.72 -7.35 -18.54
N ALA A 295 12.29 -7.35 -19.75
CA ALA A 295 12.04 -8.37 -20.76
C ALA A 295 12.55 -9.76 -20.34
N ASP A 296 13.78 -9.85 -19.78
CA ASP A 296 14.36 -11.11 -19.29
C ASP A 296 13.56 -11.71 -18.11
N ARG A 297 12.97 -10.87 -17.26
CA ARG A 297 12.07 -11.32 -16.18
C ARG A 297 10.70 -11.76 -16.69
N ALA A 298 10.15 -11.05 -17.67
CA ALA A 298 8.84 -11.36 -18.22
C ALA A 298 8.85 -12.65 -19.07
N GLY A 299 9.90 -12.86 -19.88
CA GLY A 299 10.01 -13.99 -20.83
C GLY A 299 9.66 -15.37 -20.26
N PRO A 300 10.27 -15.80 -19.15
CA PRO A 300 10.01 -17.11 -18.51
C PRO A 300 8.58 -17.32 -17.99
N SER A 301 7.72 -16.29 -17.98
CA SER A 301 6.33 -16.38 -17.51
C SER A 301 5.31 -16.68 -18.62
N LEU A 302 5.73 -16.72 -19.89
CA LEU A 302 4.84 -16.99 -21.03
C LEU A 302 4.30 -18.42 -20.96
N GLY A 303 2.97 -18.59 -21.09
CA GLY A 303 2.31 -19.89 -20.91
C GLY A 303 2.30 -20.42 -19.47
N VAL A 304 2.87 -19.70 -18.50
CA VAL A 304 2.75 -20.03 -17.07
C VAL A 304 1.44 -19.44 -16.55
N PRO A 305 0.51 -20.24 -15.98
CA PRO A 305 -0.76 -19.73 -15.44
C PRO A 305 -0.54 -18.64 -14.40
N SER A 306 -1.40 -17.61 -14.35
CA SER A 306 -1.08 -16.37 -13.61
C SER A 306 -0.78 -16.60 -12.13
N GLY A 307 -1.48 -17.53 -11.47
CA GLY A 307 -1.25 -17.94 -10.08
C GLY A 307 -0.02 -18.82 -9.83
N ARG A 308 0.84 -19.03 -10.83
CA ARG A 308 2.12 -19.78 -10.73
C ARG A 308 3.33 -19.01 -11.28
N ARG A 309 3.14 -17.78 -11.76
CA ARG A 309 4.23 -16.89 -12.19
C ARG A 309 5.03 -16.41 -10.97
N ASP A 310 6.25 -15.91 -11.20
CA ASP A 310 7.00 -15.22 -10.15
C ASP A 310 6.20 -14.00 -9.63
N PRO A 311 6.18 -13.70 -8.31
CA PRO A 311 5.33 -12.64 -7.78
C PRO A 311 5.68 -11.22 -8.28
N SER A 312 6.93 -10.98 -8.73
CA SER A 312 7.32 -9.70 -9.33
C SER A 312 6.66 -9.44 -10.69
N ILE A 313 6.11 -10.45 -11.36
CA ILE A 313 5.65 -10.35 -12.75
C ILE A 313 4.48 -9.38 -12.91
N GLY A 314 3.66 -9.18 -11.88
CA GLY A 314 2.66 -8.10 -11.86
C GLY A 314 3.30 -6.72 -12.00
N PHE A 315 4.35 -6.43 -11.22
CA PHE A 315 5.10 -5.18 -11.29
C PHE A 315 5.89 -5.05 -12.60
N VAL A 316 6.55 -6.13 -13.04
CA VAL A 316 7.32 -6.16 -14.30
C VAL A 316 6.41 -5.83 -15.49
N LEU A 317 5.22 -6.44 -15.58
CA LEU A 317 4.29 -6.18 -16.68
C LEU A 317 3.71 -4.76 -16.65
N GLU A 318 3.42 -4.19 -15.47
CA GLU A 318 2.99 -2.80 -15.36
C GLU A 318 4.13 -1.81 -15.70
N ALA A 319 5.38 -2.11 -15.34
CA ALA A 319 6.54 -1.32 -15.76
C ALA A 319 6.72 -1.39 -17.28
N CYS A 320 6.56 -2.57 -17.88
CA CYS A 320 6.58 -2.76 -19.33
C CYS A 320 5.47 -1.96 -20.05
N LYS A 321 4.26 -1.90 -19.49
CA LYS A 321 3.14 -1.10 -20.04
C LYS A 321 3.47 0.41 -20.00
N VAL A 322 4.08 0.91 -18.91
CA VAL A 322 4.55 2.31 -18.80
C VAL A 322 5.60 2.63 -19.88
N LEU A 323 6.58 1.75 -20.10
CA LEU A 323 7.61 1.95 -21.13
C LEU A 323 7.03 1.83 -22.56
N ARG A 324 6.12 0.88 -22.81
CA ARG A 324 5.44 0.71 -24.11
C ARG A 324 4.63 1.96 -24.47
N ALA A 325 3.92 2.56 -23.51
CA ALA A 325 3.15 3.79 -23.75
C ALA A 325 4.02 4.95 -24.29
N CYS A 326 5.30 5.02 -23.90
CA CYS A 326 6.26 6.00 -24.42
C CYS A 326 6.62 5.79 -25.89
N CYS A 327 6.51 4.55 -26.38
CA CYS A 327 6.84 4.14 -27.75
C CYS A 327 5.64 4.22 -28.71
N ASP A 328 4.43 4.43 -28.20
CA ASP A 328 3.18 4.44 -28.97
C ASP A 328 3.03 5.71 -29.82
N GLU A 329 2.77 5.57 -31.12
CA GLU A 329 2.52 6.71 -32.00
C GLU A 329 1.20 7.43 -31.68
N ALA A 330 0.22 6.78 -31.06
CA ALA A 330 -0.97 7.45 -30.52
C ALA A 330 -0.61 8.43 -29.39
N ASN A 331 0.51 8.22 -28.69
CA ASN A 331 1.05 9.11 -27.65
C ASN A 331 2.13 10.06 -28.19
N ARG A 332 2.25 10.26 -29.52
CA ARG A 332 3.29 11.12 -30.12
C ARG A 332 3.24 12.58 -29.66
N ASP A 333 2.05 13.13 -29.52
CA ASP A 333 1.83 14.51 -29.06
C ASP A 333 1.56 14.59 -27.54
N SER A 334 1.88 13.51 -26.80
CA SER A 334 1.74 13.42 -25.35
C SER A 334 2.88 14.13 -24.60
N ILE A 335 2.74 14.27 -23.29
CA ILE A 335 3.76 14.83 -22.38
C ILE A 335 4.97 13.88 -22.17
N LEU A 336 4.99 12.72 -22.84
CA LEU A 336 6.04 11.70 -22.72
C LEU A 336 7.32 12.14 -23.45
N ASN A 337 8.48 11.88 -22.85
CA ASN A 337 9.77 12.35 -23.35
C ASN A 337 10.23 11.55 -24.58
N THR A 338 10.40 12.26 -25.70
CA THR A 338 10.90 11.72 -26.98
C THR A 338 12.30 11.11 -26.90
N ASN A 339 13.14 11.49 -25.92
CA ASN A 339 14.42 10.83 -25.68
C ASN A 339 14.26 9.44 -25.04
N VAL A 340 13.25 9.24 -24.17
CA VAL A 340 12.94 7.91 -23.62
C VAL A 340 12.40 7.01 -24.74
N ARG A 341 11.51 7.52 -25.59
CA ARG A 341 11.09 6.84 -26.84
C ARG A 341 12.30 6.43 -27.69
N ARG A 342 13.22 7.37 -27.96
CA ARG A 342 14.42 7.13 -28.79
C ARG A 342 15.38 6.09 -28.18
N LEU A 343 15.54 6.06 -26.86
CA LEU A 343 16.37 5.05 -26.18
C LEU A 343 15.73 3.66 -26.27
N LEU A 344 14.42 3.56 -26.03
CA LEU A 344 13.68 2.31 -26.14
C LEU A 344 13.61 1.78 -27.59
N GLN A 345 13.42 2.65 -28.58
CA GLN A 345 13.39 2.26 -30.00
C GLN A 345 14.79 1.94 -30.58
N ALA A 346 15.87 2.32 -29.91
CA ALA A 346 17.22 1.90 -30.27
C ALA A 346 17.54 0.47 -29.80
N ASP A 347 16.76 -0.08 -28.87
CA ASP A 347 16.86 -1.45 -28.38
C ASP A 347 15.98 -2.37 -29.22
N GLY A 348 16.63 -3.17 -30.09
CA GLY A 348 15.94 -4.16 -30.92
C GLY A 348 15.27 -5.28 -30.12
N ARG A 349 15.87 -5.69 -29.00
CA ARG A 349 15.37 -6.80 -28.16
C ARG A 349 14.12 -6.37 -27.39
N TRP A 350 14.10 -5.13 -26.92
CA TRP A 350 12.89 -4.49 -26.41
C TRP A 350 11.82 -4.32 -27.49
N SER A 351 12.20 -3.85 -28.69
CA SER A 351 11.28 -3.62 -29.80
C SER A 351 10.57 -4.90 -30.27
N GLU A 352 11.29 -6.03 -30.33
CA GLU A 352 10.71 -7.36 -30.56
C GLU A 352 9.77 -7.76 -29.40
N PHE A 353 10.20 -7.59 -28.15
CA PHE A 353 9.42 -7.94 -26.95
C PHE A 353 8.07 -7.21 -26.83
N VAL A 354 8.01 -5.92 -27.22
CA VAL A 354 6.77 -5.10 -27.16
C VAL A 354 5.95 -5.02 -28.44
N SER A 355 6.38 -5.69 -29.51
CA SER A 355 5.64 -5.78 -30.77
C SER A 355 4.23 -6.37 -30.61
N GLU A 356 3.36 -6.22 -31.62
CA GLU A 356 1.97 -6.68 -31.55
C GLU A 356 1.81 -8.18 -31.32
N SER A 357 2.76 -8.98 -31.85
CA SER A 357 2.89 -10.42 -31.61
C SER A 357 3.92 -10.77 -30.53
N GLY A 358 4.58 -9.77 -29.94
CA GLY A 358 5.65 -9.92 -28.96
C GLY A 358 5.19 -10.50 -27.62
N VAL A 359 6.16 -10.94 -26.82
CA VAL A 359 5.92 -11.63 -25.54
C VAL A 359 5.09 -10.77 -24.58
N LEU A 360 5.27 -9.44 -24.57
CA LEU A 360 4.45 -8.54 -23.76
C LEU A 360 2.97 -8.57 -24.15
N ALA A 361 2.66 -8.60 -25.45
CA ALA A 361 1.28 -8.66 -25.95
C ALA A 361 0.62 -10.01 -25.60
N GLN A 362 1.37 -11.11 -25.74
CA GLN A 362 0.92 -12.45 -25.34
C GLN A 362 0.65 -12.53 -23.83
N LEU A 363 1.58 -12.05 -22.99
CA LEU A 363 1.42 -12.05 -21.53
C LEU A 363 0.25 -11.17 -21.05
N CYS A 364 -0.01 -10.03 -21.71
CA CYS A 364 -1.20 -9.21 -21.42
C CYS A 364 -2.48 -9.98 -21.78
N LYS A 365 -2.53 -10.62 -22.95
CA LYS A 365 -3.68 -11.44 -23.37
C LYS A 365 -3.94 -12.63 -22.43
N GLU A 366 -2.89 -13.25 -21.87
CA GLU A 366 -3.03 -14.28 -20.82
C GLU A 366 -3.59 -13.70 -19.50
N GLN A 367 -3.37 -12.42 -19.19
CA GLN A 367 -4.02 -11.75 -18.04
C GLN A 367 -5.48 -11.38 -18.30
N GLU A 368 -5.92 -11.22 -19.55
CA GLU A 368 -7.28 -10.81 -19.95
C GLU A 368 -8.35 -11.90 -19.80
N GLY A 369 -8.23 -12.75 -18.78
CA GLY A 369 -9.20 -13.79 -18.40
C GLY A 369 -9.02 -14.34 -16.98
N ASP A 370 -7.80 -14.40 -16.47
CA ASP A 370 -7.46 -15.13 -15.23
C ASP A 370 -7.95 -14.48 -13.91
N LEU A 371 -8.34 -13.20 -13.91
CA LEU A 371 -8.60 -12.43 -12.68
C LEU A 371 -9.98 -12.67 -12.01
N GLY A 372 -10.76 -13.67 -12.44
CA GLY A 372 -12.11 -13.89 -11.90
C GLY A 372 -12.76 -15.25 -12.20
N GLY A 373 -11.97 -16.28 -12.51
CA GLY A 373 -12.52 -17.55 -13.03
C GLY A 373 -13.18 -17.37 -14.40
N PRO A 374 -14.13 -18.24 -14.80
CA PRO A 374 -14.89 -17.98 -16.02
C PRO A 374 -15.68 -16.67 -15.84
N ARG A 375 -15.49 -15.70 -16.74
CA ARG A 375 -16.41 -14.56 -16.87
C ARG A 375 -17.83 -15.12 -16.87
N ALA A 376 -18.69 -14.62 -15.97
CA ALA A 376 -20.10 -14.99 -15.95
C ALA A 376 -20.64 -14.88 -17.37
N ALA A 377 -21.07 -16.01 -17.94
CA ALA A 377 -21.50 -16.05 -19.32
C ALA A 377 -22.63 -15.03 -19.47
N ARG A 378 -22.46 -14.07 -20.39
CA ARG A 378 -23.59 -13.25 -20.82
C ARG A 378 -24.55 -14.21 -21.50
N VAL A 379 -25.55 -14.66 -20.74
CA VAL A 379 -26.77 -15.25 -21.27
C VAL A 379 -27.23 -14.31 -22.38
N PRO A 380 -27.42 -14.78 -23.63
CA PRO A 380 -27.96 -13.94 -24.67
C PRO A 380 -29.26 -13.33 -24.16
N MET A 381 -29.34 -11.99 -24.10
CA MET A 381 -30.58 -11.28 -23.77
C MET A 381 -31.50 -11.27 -25.00
N GLU A 382 -31.87 -12.46 -25.43
CA GLU A 382 -33.13 -12.70 -26.10
C GLU A 382 -34.19 -12.78 -24.98
N ASP A 383 -35.30 -12.07 -25.17
CA ASP A 383 -36.49 -12.04 -24.29
C ASP A 383 -36.35 -11.51 -22.85
N SER A 384 -35.34 -10.67 -22.55
CA SER A 384 -35.25 -9.93 -21.27
C SER A 384 -36.31 -8.81 -21.09
N SER A 385 -37.30 -8.69 -21.99
CA SER A 385 -38.34 -7.66 -21.91
C SER A 385 -39.44 -7.99 -20.90
N GLU A 386 -39.86 -9.25 -20.80
CA GLU A 386 -41.02 -9.64 -19.97
C GLU A 386 -40.66 -9.75 -18.48
N LEU A 387 -39.40 -10.12 -18.16
CA LEU A 387 -38.96 -10.25 -16.77
C LEU A 387 -38.75 -8.89 -16.07
N ALA A 388 -38.53 -7.82 -16.84
CA ALA A 388 -38.21 -6.49 -16.33
C ALA A 388 -39.43 -5.74 -15.75
N GLU A 389 -40.64 -6.04 -16.21
CA GLU A 389 -41.88 -5.43 -15.66
C GLU A 389 -42.34 -6.13 -14.37
N LEU A 390 -42.04 -7.41 -14.21
CA LEU A 390 -42.48 -8.25 -13.09
C LEU A 390 -41.62 -8.11 -11.83
N ALA A 391 -40.36 -7.70 -11.98
CA ALA A 391 -39.48 -7.31 -10.89
C ALA A 391 -39.21 -5.81 -10.96
N GLY A 392 -40.01 -5.01 -10.24
CA GLY A 392 -40.00 -3.53 -10.24
C GLY A 392 -38.74 -2.89 -9.68
N GLY A 393 -37.60 -3.11 -10.35
CA GLY A 393 -36.26 -2.68 -9.98
C GLY A 393 -35.41 -2.43 -11.22
N GLY A 394 -35.86 -1.48 -12.06
CA GLY A 394 -35.11 -1.04 -13.23
C GLY A 394 -33.71 -0.56 -12.84
N LEU A 395 -32.67 -1.17 -13.40
CA LEU A 395 -31.28 -0.81 -13.16
C LEU A 395 -30.95 0.51 -13.86
N ILE A 396 -31.20 1.62 -13.16
CA ILE A 396 -30.87 2.98 -13.59
C ILE A 396 -29.40 3.03 -14.02
N SER A 397 -29.14 3.39 -15.28
CA SER A 397 -27.80 3.40 -15.83
C SER A 397 -26.95 4.54 -15.26
N SER A 398 -25.63 4.42 -15.36
CA SER A 398 -24.70 5.46 -14.88
C SER A 398 -24.96 6.84 -15.49
N HIS A 399 -25.49 6.91 -16.72
CA HIS A 399 -25.87 8.16 -17.36
C HIS A 399 -27.16 8.77 -16.78
N GLU A 400 -28.14 7.95 -16.40
CA GLU A 400 -29.38 8.41 -15.77
C GLU A 400 -29.14 8.85 -14.32
N ILE A 401 -28.24 8.20 -13.59
CA ILE A 401 -27.79 8.65 -12.25
C ILE A 401 -27.14 10.04 -12.36
N LEU A 402 -26.28 10.27 -13.36
CA LEU A 402 -25.68 11.58 -13.61
C LEU A 402 -26.74 12.62 -14.02
N ALA A 403 -27.69 12.27 -14.89
CA ALA A 403 -28.79 13.16 -15.27
C ALA A 403 -29.65 13.57 -14.06
N LEU A 404 -29.95 12.64 -13.15
CA LEU A 404 -30.65 12.90 -11.89
C LEU A 404 -29.85 13.85 -10.98
N LEU A 405 -28.55 13.62 -10.78
CA LEU A 405 -27.70 14.48 -9.96
C LEU A 405 -27.60 15.91 -10.52
N HIS A 406 -27.45 16.05 -11.83
CA HIS A 406 -27.48 17.36 -12.50
C HIS A 406 -28.85 18.05 -12.37
N GLY A 407 -29.95 17.30 -12.47
CA GLY A 407 -31.32 17.81 -12.25
C GLY A 407 -31.56 18.27 -10.82
N MET A 408 -31.09 17.52 -9.82
CA MET A 408 -31.19 17.89 -8.40
C MET A 408 -30.38 19.14 -8.08
N SER A 409 -29.17 19.28 -8.66
CA SER A 409 -28.36 20.50 -8.53
C SER A 409 -29.04 21.75 -9.10
N ALA A 410 -29.85 21.60 -10.16
CA ALA A 410 -30.59 22.70 -10.78
C ALA A 410 -31.84 23.13 -9.99
N LEU A 411 -32.34 22.30 -9.06
CA LEU A 411 -33.57 22.54 -8.30
C LEU A 411 -33.36 23.19 -6.92
N GLY A 412 -32.11 23.48 -6.53
CA GLY A 412 -31.82 24.43 -5.44
C GLY A 412 -32.34 24.07 -4.05
N MET A 413 -32.56 22.78 -3.76
CA MET A 413 -33.10 22.32 -2.47
C MET A 413 -32.09 22.48 -1.32
N GLN A 414 -32.04 23.67 -0.73
CA GLN A 414 -31.45 23.88 0.59
C GLN A 414 -32.29 23.17 1.66
N THR A 415 -31.65 22.38 2.52
CA THR A 415 -32.33 21.73 3.65
C THR A 415 -32.61 22.75 4.75
N SER A 416 -33.87 23.19 4.87
CA SER A 416 -34.30 24.11 5.93
C SER A 416 -34.22 23.45 7.31
N SER A 417 -33.34 23.95 8.17
CA SER A 417 -33.33 23.62 9.60
C SER A 417 -34.58 24.18 10.29
N GLY A 418 -35.44 23.30 10.80
CA GLY A 418 -36.59 23.68 11.62
C GLY A 418 -36.20 24.14 13.03
N GLN A 419 -37.10 24.90 13.66
CA GLN A 419 -37.03 25.33 15.06
C GLN A 419 -37.53 24.23 16.02
#